data_AF-A0A1M6GBX4-F1
#
_entry.id   AF-A0A1M6GBX4-F1
#
_cell.length_a   1.000
_cell.length_b   1.000
_cell.length_c   1.000
_cell.angle_alpha   90.00
_cell.angle_beta   90.00
_cell.angle_gamma   90.00
#
_symmetry.space_group_name_H-M   'P 1'
#
loop_
_entity.id
_entity.type
_entity.pdbx_description
1 polymer ?
#
loop_
_entity_poly.entity_id
_entity_poly.type
_entity_poly.pdbx_seq_one_letter_code
_entity_poly.pdbx_strand_id
1 'polypeptide(L)'
;MKVSGFLRYMVVLMLALCVALVYGKTPMASAEVDMSKVDTSIQAIIGTWREGDALDARVLRVNPDYTYELVYRGGGTSCGTVRVIGEEHPDGTYSPWYSFDEVDGKNWAMFPKNDVDGTLQKDLWSGQDGALHFIRFDNYEYAGKTEGITPESYLGVWGCGRCTIVINKEDNKYTADISWANSAAEHRVWTYSCRYDKDSSILVCPGNGLCTDAIVYDNGKETDVNVYDDGSCELVLRDGVLKWYDNKDKAGQDMEFLK
;
A
#
# COMPACT_ATOMS: atom_id res chain seq x y z
N MET A 1 51.01 -33.50 48.13
CA MET A 1 52.15 -32.57 47.97
C MET A 1 51.69 -31.33 47.20
N LYS A 2 52.40 -30.20 47.24
CA LYS A 2 51.90 -28.88 46.78
C LYS A 2 51.66 -28.76 45.27
N VAL A 3 50.47 -28.25 44.92
CA VAL A 3 50.15 -27.07 44.06
C VAL A 3 51.06 -26.72 42.87
N SER A 4 50.46 -26.65 41.67
CA SER A 4 50.48 -25.55 40.66
C SER A 4 50.26 -26.10 39.24
N GLY A 5 49.59 -25.42 38.29
CA GLY A 5 48.81 -24.18 38.35
C GLY A 5 48.28 -23.75 36.96
N PHE A 6 47.39 -22.75 36.95
CA PHE A 6 46.87 -21.97 35.80
C PHE A 6 46.08 -22.72 34.69
N LEU A 7 44.78 -22.48 34.44
CA LEU A 7 43.97 -21.25 34.22
C LEU A 7 44.08 -20.66 32.79
N ARG A 8 42.96 -20.69 32.03
CA ARG A 8 42.32 -19.61 31.22
C ARG A 8 41.06 -20.22 30.54
N TYR A 9 39.83 -19.86 30.93
CA TYR A 9 38.99 -18.75 30.40
C TYR A 9 38.35 -19.08 29.02
N MET A 10 37.12 -18.72 28.64
CA MET A 10 35.99 -17.89 29.15
C MET A 10 34.68 -18.58 28.68
N VAL A 11 33.46 -18.39 29.22
CA VAL A 11 32.94 -17.69 30.42
C VAL A 11 31.58 -18.35 30.80
N VAL A 12 31.03 -18.05 31.98
CA VAL A 12 29.64 -18.37 32.37
C VAL A 12 28.87 -17.07 32.56
N LEU A 13 27.62 -16.99 32.06
CA LEU A 13 26.67 -15.95 32.49
C LEU A 13 25.43 -16.62 33.08
N MET A 14 25.27 -16.52 34.40
CA MET A 14 24.09 -16.95 35.13
C MET A 14 23.09 -15.79 35.32
N LEU A 15 21.84 -16.17 35.58
CA LEU A 15 20.70 -15.30 35.83
C LEU A 15 20.94 -14.25 36.95
N ALA A 16 20.22 -13.14 36.86
CA ALA A 16 19.59 -12.54 38.04
C ALA A 16 18.18 -12.04 37.70
N LEU A 17 17.20 -12.58 38.44
CA LEU A 17 15.79 -12.21 38.44
C LEU A 17 15.58 -10.76 38.92
N CYS A 18 14.65 -10.02 38.33
CA CYS A 18 13.97 -8.92 39.00
C CYS A 18 12.46 -9.21 39.02
N VAL A 19 11.97 -9.68 40.17
CA VAL A 19 10.54 -9.93 40.40
C VAL A 19 9.91 -8.65 40.93
N ALA A 20 9.08 -8.00 40.11
CA ALA A 20 8.13 -7.00 40.58
C ALA A 20 6.76 -7.68 40.80
N LEU A 21 6.47 -8.06 42.04
CA LEU A 21 5.13 -8.48 42.45
C LEU A 21 4.25 -7.24 42.60
N VAL A 22 3.49 -6.91 41.55
CA VAL A 22 2.33 -6.00 41.64
C VAL A 22 1.10 -6.76 41.14
N TYR A 23 0.04 -6.73 41.93
CA TYR A 23 -1.21 -7.45 41.68
C TYR A 23 -1.90 -6.96 40.39
N GLY A 24 -2.42 -7.91 39.59
CA GLY A 24 -3.63 -7.67 38.81
C GLY A 24 -3.49 -7.17 37.38
N LYS A 25 -2.86 -7.96 36.50
CA LYS A 25 -3.35 -8.28 35.14
C LYS A 25 -2.43 -9.32 34.51
N THR A 26 -2.99 -10.42 34.00
CA THR A 26 -2.23 -11.40 33.23
C THR A 26 -1.71 -10.73 31.96
N PRO A 27 -0.40 -10.75 31.65
CA PRO A 27 0.02 -10.46 30.29
C PRO A 27 -0.52 -11.58 29.40
N MET A 28 -1.37 -11.23 28.43
CA MET A 28 -1.65 -12.16 27.34
C MET A 28 -0.36 -12.33 26.56
N ALA A 29 0.34 -13.44 26.81
CA ALA A 29 1.31 -13.96 25.87
C ALA A 29 0.51 -14.50 24.66
N SER A 30 0.19 -13.61 23.72
CA SER A 30 -0.17 -14.01 22.36
C SER A 30 0.96 -14.87 21.83
N ALA A 31 0.63 -15.96 21.15
CA ALA A 31 1.62 -16.57 20.26
C ALA A 31 1.97 -15.56 19.17
N GLU A 32 3.17 -15.68 18.58
CA GLU A 32 3.52 -14.89 17.41
C GLU A 32 2.72 -15.41 16.22
N VAL A 33 1.86 -14.54 15.65
CA VAL A 33 1.08 -14.88 14.45
C VAL A 33 2.03 -15.25 13.32
N ASP A 34 1.70 -16.33 12.61
CA ASP A 34 2.38 -16.74 11.38
C ASP A 34 2.11 -15.73 10.25
N MET A 35 2.90 -14.65 10.25
CA MET A 35 2.80 -13.56 9.28
C MET A 35 3.03 -14.01 7.82
N SER A 36 3.51 -15.24 7.56
CA SER A 36 3.63 -15.76 6.18
C SER A 36 2.28 -15.97 5.49
N LYS A 37 1.18 -15.97 6.25
CA LYS A 37 -0.20 -16.13 5.76
C LYS A 37 -1.01 -14.83 5.75
N VAL A 38 -0.44 -13.72 6.24
CA VAL A 38 -1.12 -12.43 6.34
C VAL A 38 -0.74 -11.57 5.14
N ASP A 39 -1.73 -11.00 4.44
CA ASP A 39 -1.47 -9.96 3.44
C ASP A 39 -0.87 -8.74 4.14
N THR A 40 0.43 -8.49 3.94
CA THR A 40 1.14 -7.34 4.53
C THR A 40 0.99 -6.05 3.72
N SER A 41 0.22 -6.08 2.63
CA SER A 41 0.00 -4.93 1.76
C SER A 41 -0.84 -3.83 2.42
N ILE A 42 -0.29 -2.61 2.42
CA ILE A 42 -1.01 -1.37 2.75
C ILE A 42 -1.69 -0.71 1.54
N GLN A 43 -1.67 -1.34 0.36
CA GLN A 43 -2.03 -0.69 -0.91
C GLN A 43 -3.48 -0.16 -0.95
N ALA A 44 -4.38 -0.74 -0.18
CA ALA A 44 -5.77 -0.28 -0.08
C ALA A 44 -5.94 0.99 0.76
N ILE A 45 -4.93 1.37 1.55
CA ILE A 45 -4.97 2.55 2.43
C ILE A 45 -4.03 3.69 2.03
N ILE A 46 -3.11 3.48 1.07
CA ILE A 46 -2.30 4.57 0.49
C ILE A 46 -3.23 5.66 -0.07
N GLY A 47 -2.89 6.92 0.15
CA GLY A 47 -3.66 8.08 -0.33
C GLY A 47 -3.83 9.16 0.74
N THR A 48 -4.67 10.15 0.44
CA THR A 48 -5.04 11.22 1.38
C THR A 48 -6.40 10.91 2.01
N TRP A 49 -6.52 11.21 3.29
CA TRP A 49 -7.69 10.96 4.12
C TRP A 49 -7.96 12.18 4.98
N ARG A 50 -9.24 12.45 5.24
CA ARG A 50 -9.70 13.53 6.09
C ARG A 50 -10.43 12.97 7.29
N GLU A 51 -10.12 13.49 8.46
CA GLU A 51 -10.82 13.11 9.70
C GLU A 51 -12.33 13.41 9.58
N GLY A 52 -13.15 12.40 9.85
CA GLY A 52 -14.60 12.50 9.90
C GLY A 52 -15.08 13.19 11.17
N ASP A 53 -16.26 13.82 11.11
CA ASP A 53 -17.00 14.39 12.25
C ASP A 53 -16.25 15.40 13.16
N ALA A 54 -15.07 15.87 12.74
CA ALA A 54 -14.23 16.80 13.48
C ALA A 54 -14.31 18.24 12.93
N LEU A 55 -14.56 19.22 13.81
CA LEU A 55 -14.56 20.65 13.47
C LEU A 55 -13.21 21.15 12.95
N ASP A 56 -12.12 20.61 13.51
CA ASP A 56 -10.73 20.86 13.09
C ASP A 56 -10.08 19.59 12.51
N ALA A 57 -10.81 18.95 11.58
CA ALA A 57 -10.40 17.73 10.90
C ALA A 57 -8.94 17.74 10.45
N ARG A 58 -8.18 16.76 10.95
CA ARG A 58 -6.81 16.45 10.51
C ARG A 58 -6.82 15.83 9.10
N VAL A 59 -5.67 15.92 8.44
CA VAL A 59 -5.42 15.24 7.16
C VAL A 59 -4.37 14.18 7.37
N LEU A 60 -4.73 12.92 7.16
CA LEU A 60 -3.82 11.78 7.17
C LEU A 60 -3.40 11.48 5.72
N ARG A 61 -2.11 11.32 5.48
CA ARG A 61 -1.55 10.81 4.22
C ARG A 61 -0.86 9.50 4.53
N VAL A 62 -1.22 8.46 3.81
CA VAL A 62 -0.52 7.17 3.86
C VAL A 62 0.28 7.05 2.57
N ASN A 63 1.58 6.86 2.72
CA ASN A 63 2.51 6.89 1.60
C ASN A 63 2.83 5.47 1.10
N PRO A 64 3.27 5.31 -0.16
CA PRO A 64 3.56 4.00 -0.75
C PRO A 64 4.81 3.31 -0.17
N ASP A 65 5.70 4.09 0.46
CA ASP A 65 6.93 3.66 1.12
C ASP A 65 6.70 3.16 2.56
N TYR A 66 5.45 2.89 2.94
CA TYR A 66 5.04 2.49 4.30
C TYR A 66 5.26 3.58 5.37
N THR A 67 5.32 4.85 4.99
CA THR A 67 5.26 5.99 5.93
C THR A 67 3.86 6.63 5.99
N TYR A 68 3.63 7.49 6.99
CA TYR A 68 2.47 8.37 7.02
C TYR A 68 2.82 9.79 7.50
N GLU A 69 1.99 10.76 7.09
CA GLU A 69 1.95 12.12 7.63
C GLU A 69 0.55 12.42 8.18
N LEU A 70 0.46 12.99 9.37
CA LEU A 70 -0.78 13.50 9.95
C LEU A 70 -0.65 15.00 10.18
N VAL A 71 -1.30 15.79 9.32
CA VAL A 71 -1.27 17.25 9.34
C VAL A 71 -2.42 17.78 10.19
N TYR A 72 -2.08 18.65 11.14
CA TYR A 72 -3.05 19.30 12.03
C TYR A 72 -3.44 20.66 11.48
N ARG A 73 -4.75 20.97 11.48
CA ARG A 73 -5.27 22.25 10.95
C ARG A 73 -4.71 23.49 11.66
N GLY A 74 -4.43 23.37 12.96
CA GLY A 74 -3.79 24.42 13.78
C GLY A 74 -2.29 24.60 13.51
N GLY A 75 -1.70 23.84 12.59
CA GLY A 75 -0.27 23.76 12.35
C GLY A 75 0.38 22.58 13.08
N GLY A 76 1.51 22.12 12.53
CA GLY A 76 2.21 20.92 12.97
C GLY A 76 1.84 19.67 12.18
N THR A 77 2.79 18.74 12.15
CA THR A 77 2.68 17.44 11.47
C THR A 77 3.23 16.37 12.40
N SER A 78 2.52 15.26 12.57
CA SER A 78 3.10 14.02 13.07
C SER A 78 3.44 13.11 11.90
N CYS A 79 4.45 12.26 12.05
CA CYS A 79 4.83 11.29 11.03
C CYS A 79 5.27 9.98 11.68
N GLY A 80 5.34 8.93 10.88
CA GLY A 80 5.67 7.59 11.37
C GLY A 80 5.60 6.55 10.26
N THR A 81 5.51 5.29 10.65
CA THR A 81 5.40 4.14 9.74
C THR A 81 4.05 3.45 9.85
N VAL A 82 3.70 2.72 8.79
CA VAL A 82 2.51 1.89 8.71
C VAL A 82 2.95 0.46 8.44
N ARG A 83 2.37 -0.52 9.14
CA ARG A 83 2.60 -1.95 8.87
C ARG A 83 1.34 -2.75 9.13
N VAL A 84 1.22 -3.93 8.54
CA VAL A 84 0.15 -4.86 8.88
C VAL A 84 0.62 -5.79 10.00
N ILE A 85 -0.25 -6.02 11.00
CA ILE A 85 -0.09 -7.06 12.01
C ILE A 85 -1.31 -7.98 12.01
N GLY A 86 -1.15 -9.21 12.53
CA GLY A 86 -2.28 -10.09 12.87
C GLY A 86 -2.52 -10.11 14.38
N GLU A 87 -3.79 -10.16 14.77
CA GLU A 87 -4.24 -10.49 16.13
C GLU A 87 -4.84 -11.90 16.09
N GLU A 88 -4.30 -12.85 16.89
CA GLU A 88 -4.82 -14.22 16.96
C GLU A 88 -6.02 -14.33 17.91
N HIS A 89 -7.08 -14.98 17.45
CA HIS A 89 -8.26 -15.27 18.24
C HIS A 89 -8.14 -16.63 18.96
N PRO A 90 -8.85 -16.88 20.07
CA PRO A 90 -8.80 -18.15 20.80
C PRO A 90 -9.20 -19.41 20.01
N ASP A 91 -9.76 -19.26 18.80
CA ASP A 91 -10.11 -20.34 17.88
C ASP A 91 -9.04 -20.61 16.80
N GLY A 92 -7.92 -19.88 16.83
CA GLY A 92 -6.83 -19.99 15.86
C GLY A 92 -7.07 -19.23 14.55
N THR A 93 -8.14 -18.44 14.44
CA THR A 93 -8.29 -17.45 13.36
C THR A 93 -7.50 -16.18 13.68
N TYR A 94 -7.37 -15.26 12.72
CA TYR A 94 -6.69 -13.98 12.95
C TYR A 94 -7.44 -12.81 12.32
N SER A 95 -7.38 -11.64 12.97
CA SER A 95 -7.79 -10.36 12.39
C SER A 95 -6.57 -9.55 11.96
N PRO A 96 -6.45 -9.16 10.68
CA PRO A 96 -5.38 -8.27 10.25
C PRO A 96 -5.72 -6.80 10.58
N TRP A 97 -4.69 -6.05 10.97
CA TRP A 97 -4.79 -4.65 11.38
C TRP A 97 -3.68 -3.81 10.74
N TYR A 98 -4.02 -2.60 10.28
CA TYR A 98 -3.06 -1.56 9.95
C TYR A 98 -2.59 -0.88 11.25
N SER A 99 -1.35 -1.14 11.65
CA SER A 99 -0.66 -0.49 12.78
C SER A 99 0.05 0.77 12.27
N PHE A 100 -0.28 1.92 12.87
CA PHE A 100 0.39 3.19 12.62
C PHE A 100 1.27 3.51 13.84
N ASP A 101 2.58 3.55 13.65
CA ASP A 101 3.55 3.72 14.73
C ASP A 101 4.33 5.04 14.55
N GLU A 102 4.50 5.79 15.63
CA GLU A 102 5.24 7.06 15.67
C GLU A 102 6.74 6.83 15.42
N VAL A 103 7.52 7.89 15.17
CA VAL A 103 8.97 7.81 14.89
C VAL A 103 9.78 7.13 16.01
N ASP A 104 9.29 7.14 17.25
CA ASP A 104 9.92 6.44 18.39
C ASP A 104 9.52 4.95 18.51
N GLY A 105 8.72 4.44 17.57
CA GLY A 105 8.21 3.06 17.53
C GLY A 105 6.98 2.81 18.40
N LYS A 106 6.43 3.84 19.07
CA LYS A 106 5.20 3.72 19.84
C LYS A 106 3.99 3.65 18.91
N ASN A 107 3.06 2.73 19.15
CA ASN A 107 1.81 2.70 18.39
C ASN A 107 0.98 3.97 18.67
N TRP A 108 0.59 4.67 17.59
CA TRP A 108 -0.32 5.82 17.63
C TRP A 108 -1.77 5.35 17.51
N ALA A 109 -2.04 4.50 16.52
CA ALA A 109 -3.38 4.01 16.19
C ALA A 109 -3.33 2.65 15.50
N MET A 110 -4.47 1.94 15.52
CA MET A 110 -4.69 0.72 14.76
C MET A 110 -6.06 0.76 14.09
N PHE A 111 -6.13 0.35 12.82
CA PHE A 111 -7.35 0.32 12.01
C PHE A 111 -7.56 -1.09 11.43
N PRO A 112 -8.79 -1.64 11.39
CA PRO A 112 -9.03 -2.96 10.81
C PRO A 112 -8.65 -3.00 9.33
N LYS A 113 -7.92 -4.05 8.91
CA LYS A 113 -7.62 -4.29 7.51
C LYS A 113 -8.80 -5.04 6.86
N ASN A 114 -9.70 -4.28 6.24
CA ASN A 114 -10.96 -4.77 5.69
C ASN A 114 -11.00 -4.68 4.15
N ASP A 115 -9.85 -4.63 3.47
CA ASP A 115 -9.74 -4.56 2.00
C ASP A 115 -9.98 -5.91 1.31
N VAL A 116 -11.22 -6.39 1.44
CA VAL A 116 -11.70 -7.62 0.79
C VAL A 116 -11.50 -7.52 -0.73
N ASP A 117 -11.00 -8.60 -1.33
CA ASP A 117 -10.80 -8.80 -2.78
C ASP A 117 -10.01 -7.69 -3.50
N GLY A 118 -9.11 -7.00 -2.78
CA GLY A 118 -8.28 -5.93 -3.36
C GLY A 118 -9.05 -4.65 -3.63
N THR A 119 -10.15 -4.41 -2.91
CA THR A 119 -10.88 -3.13 -2.93
C THR A 119 -10.13 -2.02 -2.19
N LEU A 120 -10.37 -0.76 -2.56
CA LEU A 120 -9.90 0.38 -1.75
C LEU A 120 -10.77 0.52 -0.50
N GLN A 121 -10.14 0.64 0.66
CA GLN A 121 -10.85 0.94 1.90
C GLN A 121 -11.29 2.41 1.87
N LYS A 122 -12.44 2.76 2.45
CA LYS A 122 -12.97 4.15 2.42
C LYS A 122 -13.04 4.80 3.79
N ASP A 123 -13.10 3.98 4.82
CA ASP A 123 -13.21 4.38 6.21
C ASP A 123 -12.14 3.67 7.04
N LEU A 124 -11.40 4.47 7.80
CA LEU A 124 -10.45 4.03 8.81
C LEU A 124 -11.04 4.41 10.18
N TRP A 125 -11.72 3.46 10.81
CA TRP A 125 -12.21 3.53 12.19
C TRP A 125 -11.20 2.88 13.13
N SER A 126 -10.73 3.58 14.17
CA SER A 126 -9.71 3.01 15.06
C SER A 126 -10.27 1.99 16.04
N GLY A 127 -9.55 0.87 16.20
CA GLY A 127 -9.72 -0.06 17.32
C GLY A 127 -11.15 -0.56 17.59
N GLN A 128 -11.40 -0.92 18.85
CA GLN A 128 -12.73 -1.33 19.34
C GLN A 128 -13.60 -0.14 19.80
N ASP A 129 -13.02 1.05 19.94
CA ASP A 129 -13.72 2.24 20.46
C ASP A 129 -14.25 3.17 19.37
N GLY A 130 -13.75 3.06 18.13
CA GLY A 130 -14.11 3.95 17.02
C GLY A 130 -13.69 5.40 17.24
N ALA A 131 -12.73 5.66 18.13
CA ALA A 131 -12.41 7.03 18.59
C ALA A 131 -11.81 7.94 17.51
N LEU A 132 -11.17 7.35 16.48
CA LEU A 132 -10.72 8.04 15.29
C LEU A 132 -11.50 7.54 14.08
N HIS A 133 -11.90 8.46 13.21
CA HIS A 133 -12.48 8.18 11.90
C HIS A 133 -11.74 8.99 10.84
N PHE A 134 -11.19 8.32 9.83
CA PHE A 134 -10.70 8.99 8.63
C PHE A 134 -11.44 8.46 7.40
N ILE A 135 -11.96 9.39 6.60
CA ILE A 135 -12.65 9.17 5.34
C ILE A 135 -11.68 9.43 4.20
N ARG A 136 -11.61 8.55 3.20
CA ARG A 136 -10.72 8.73 2.05
C ARG A 136 -11.08 9.97 1.25
N PHE A 137 -10.08 10.82 0.99
CA PHE A 137 -10.25 12.11 0.32
C PHE A 137 -9.97 11.97 -1.17
N ASP A 138 -10.84 11.24 -1.85
CA ASP A 138 -10.81 11.08 -3.31
C ASP A 138 -11.84 12.00 -3.98
N ASN A 139 -11.51 12.53 -5.15
CA ASN A 139 -12.42 13.37 -5.93
C ASN A 139 -13.34 12.46 -6.77
N TYR A 140 -14.47 12.05 -6.19
CA TYR A 140 -15.40 11.02 -6.70
C TYR A 140 -16.16 11.37 -8.01
N GLU A 141 -15.49 11.84 -9.07
CA GLU A 141 -16.11 12.23 -10.35
C GLU A 141 -16.84 11.07 -11.08
N TYR A 142 -16.46 9.83 -10.75
CA TYR A 142 -16.96 8.60 -11.37
C TYR A 142 -17.95 7.81 -10.50
N ALA A 143 -18.24 8.25 -9.27
CA ALA A 143 -19.16 7.56 -8.37
C ALA A 143 -20.56 7.42 -8.98
N GLY A 144 -21.13 6.22 -8.91
CA GLY A 144 -22.45 5.91 -9.46
C GLY A 144 -22.53 5.76 -10.98
N LYS A 145 -21.41 5.94 -11.72
CA LYS A 145 -21.33 5.65 -13.17
C LYS A 145 -20.71 4.27 -13.40
N THR A 146 -21.31 3.23 -12.81
CA THR A 146 -20.69 1.89 -12.65
C THR A 146 -21.40 0.75 -13.40
N GLU A 147 -22.55 1.01 -14.02
CA GLU A 147 -23.42 -0.03 -14.58
C GLU A 147 -22.70 -0.88 -15.64
N GLY A 148 -22.69 -2.21 -15.44
CA GLY A 148 -22.09 -3.18 -16.34
C GLY A 148 -20.56 -3.33 -16.26
N ILE A 149 -19.85 -2.51 -15.47
CA ILE A 149 -18.37 -2.56 -15.38
C ILE A 149 -17.96 -3.40 -14.17
N THR A 150 -17.33 -4.54 -14.44
CA THR A 150 -16.73 -5.43 -13.42
C THR A 150 -15.20 -5.32 -13.45
N PRO A 151 -14.47 -5.79 -12.41
CA PRO A 151 -13.01 -5.79 -12.43
C PRO A 151 -12.42 -6.55 -13.64
N GLU A 152 -13.06 -7.65 -14.05
CA GLU A 152 -12.64 -8.50 -15.17
C GLU A 152 -12.76 -7.77 -16.52
N SER A 153 -13.60 -6.73 -16.60
CA SER A 153 -13.79 -5.93 -17.81
C SER A 153 -12.49 -5.25 -18.25
N TYR A 154 -11.66 -4.86 -17.29
CA TYR A 154 -10.36 -4.22 -17.51
C TYR A 154 -9.28 -5.17 -18.07
N LEU A 155 -9.37 -6.48 -17.83
CA LEU A 155 -8.27 -7.42 -18.12
C LEU A 155 -8.01 -7.59 -19.62
N GLY A 156 -6.73 -7.70 -19.99
CA GLY A 156 -6.28 -7.90 -21.37
C GLY A 156 -5.44 -6.74 -21.91
N VAL A 157 -5.38 -6.64 -23.24
CA VAL A 157 -4.57 -5.65 -23.96
C VAL A 157 -5.48 -4.54 -24.48
N TRP A 158 -5.03 -3.29 -24.39
CA TRP A 158 -5.71 -2.10 -24.88
C TRP A 158 -4.73 -1.23 -25.68
N GLY A 159 -5.10 -0.82 -26.89
CA GLY A 159 -4.24 -0.09 -27.81
C GLY A 159 -4.72 1.33 -28.10
N CYS A 160 -3.77 2.27 -28.17
CA CYS A 160 -3.95 3.62 -28.71
C CYS A 160 -2.71 3.99 -29.56
N GLY A 161 -2.75 3.71 -30.86
CA GLY A 161 -1.67 4.01 -31.80
C GLY A 161 -0.38 3.24 -31.49
N ARG A 162 0.63 3.92 -30.92
CA ARG A 162 1.93 3.35 -30.52
C ARG A 162 2.04 3.06 -29.01
N CYS A 163 0.95 3.28 -28.28
CA CYS A 163 0.86 3.05 -26.85
C CYS A 163 -0.07 1.86 -26.59
N THR A 164 0.36 0.95 -25.73
CA THR A 164 -0.37 -0.27 -25.35
C THR A 164 -0.42 -0.36 -23.84
N ILE A 165 -1.60 -0.66 -23.28
CA ILE A 165 -1.79 -1.00 -21.87
C ILE A 165 -2.11 -2.50 -21.79
N VAL A 166 -1.35 -3.24 -20.99
CA VAL A 166 -1.67 -4.63 -20.63
C VAL A 166 -2.12 -4.64 -19.17
N ILE A 167 -3.35 -5.07 -18.92
CA ILE A 167 -3.91 -5.17 -17.56
C ILE A 167 -4.07 -6.64 -17.18
N ASN A 168 -3.33 -7.05 -16.14
CA ASN A 168 -3.37 -8.39 -15.57
C ASN A 168 -3.89 -8.37 -14.13
N LYS A 169 -4.24 -9.54 -13.60
CA LYS A 169 -4.58 -9.75 -12.19
C LYS A 169 -3.72 -10.86 -11.62
N GLU A 170 -3.05 -10.57 -10.52
CA GLU A 170 -2.27 -11.51 -9.71
C GLU A 170 -2.79 -11.43 -8.28
N ASP A 171 -3.32 -12.54 -7.77
CA ASP A 171 -4.04 -12.61 -6.49
C ASP A 171 -5.09 -11.48 -6.32
N ASN A 172 -4.87 -10.60 -5.34
CA ASN A 172 -5.74 -9.45 -5.01
C ASN A 172 -5.23 -8.12 -5.60
N LYS A 173 -4.30 -8.16 -6.56
CA LYS A 173 -3.67 -6.99 -7.18
C LYS A 173 -3.90 -7.00 -8.70
N TYR A 174 -4.08 -5.81 -9.25
CA TYR A 174 -4.03 -5.61 -10.70
C TYR A 174 -2.66 -5.01 -11.05
N THR A 175 -2.06 -5.43 -12.15
CA THR A 175 -0.95 -4.71 -12.76
C THR A 175 -1.43 -4.08 -14.06
N ALA A 176 -1.00 -2.84 -14.30
CA ALA A 176 -1.19 -2.18 -15.58
C ALA A 176 0.18 -1.77 -16.12
N ASP A 177 0.62 -2.47 -17.15
CA ASP A 177 1.89 -2.27 -17.83
C ASP A 177 1.62 -1.49 -19.12
N ILE A 178 2.01 -0.22 -19.15
CA ILE A 178 1.90 0.66 -20.31
C ILE A 178 3.25 0.69 -21.01
N SER A 179 3.28 0.42 -22.31
CA SER A 179 4.46 0.63 -23.14
C SER A 179 4.13 1.59 -24.28
N TRP A 180 4.94 2.65 -24.43
CA TRP A 180 4.82 3.62 -25.52
C TRP A 180 6.13 3.69 -26.31
N ALA A 181 6.08 3.26 -27.57
CA ALA A 181 7.22 3.34 -28.47
C ALA A 181 7.48 4.80 -28.92
N ASN A 182 8.60 5.36 -28.46
CA ASN A 182 9.12 6.65 -28.93
C ASN A 182 9.72 6.51 -30.34
N SER A 183 10.48 5.43 -30.56
CA SER A 183 11.04 5.03 -31.85
C SER A 183 10.94 3.51 -32.05
N ALA A 184 11.64 2.94 -33.04
CA ALA A 184 11.74 1.48 -33.20
C ALA A 184 12.70 0.83 -32.17
N ALA A 185 13.54 1.63 -31.52
CA ALA A 185 14.57 1.20 -30.57
C ALA A 185 14.34 1.75 -29.15
N GLU A 186 13.49 2.77 -28.98
CA GLU A 186 13.29 3.47 -27.72
C GLU A 186 11.82 3.43 -27.33
N HIS A 187 11.56 3.05 -26.09
CA HIS A 187 10.22 2.99 -25.52
C HIS A 187 10.24 3.47 -24.07
N ARG A 188 9.13 4.07 -23.62
CA ARG A 188 8.90 4.38 -22.21
C ARG A 188 7.88 3.39 -21.67
N VAL A 189 8.17 2.84 -20.49
CA VAL A 189 7.33 1.85 -19.81
C VAL A 189 6.86 2.43 -18.48
N TRP A 190 5.59 2.22 -18.17
CA TRP A 190 5.03 2.44 -16.84
C TRP A 190 4.44 1.14 -16.31
N THR A 191 4.82 0.74 -15.10
CA THR A 191 4.24 -0.41 -14.39
C THR A 191 3.51 0.08 -13.15
N TYR A 192 2.19 0.04 -13.19
CA TYR A 192 1.33 0.47 -12.10
C TYR A 192 0.77 -0.71 -11.30
N SER A 193 0.95 -0.65 -9.98
CA SER A 193 0.34 -1.57 -9.01
C SER A 193 -1.04 -1.06 -8.63
N CYS A 194 -2.09 -1.59 -9.26
CA CYS A 194 -3.45 -1.09 -9.15
C CYS A 194 -4.34 -1.92 -8.19
N ARG A 195 -5.33 -1.25 -7.59
CA ARG A 195 -6.48 -1.86 -6.89
C ARG A 195 -7.80 -1.36 -7.50
N TYR A 196 -8.90 -2.07 -7.27
CA TYR A 196 -10.21 -1.74 -7.85
C TYR A 196 -11.08 -0.95 -6.86
N ASP A 197 -11.49 0.27 -7.23
CA ASP A 197 -12.59 0.95 -6.53
C ASP A 197 -13.93 0.44 -7.10
N LYS A 198 -14.63 -0.36 -6.30
CA LYS A 198 -15.94 -0.94 -6.65
C LYS A 198 -17.08 0.07 -6.78
N ASP A 199 -17.02 1.23 -6.12
CA ASP A 199 -18.14 2.18 -6.12
C ASP A 199 -18.00 3.24 -7.23
N SER A 200 -16.78 3.39 -7.74
CA SER A 200 -16.46 4.18 -8.94
C SER A 200 -16.23 3.30 -10.17
N SER A 201 -16.11 1.98 -10.04
CA SER A 201 -15.69 1.02 -11.07
C SER A 201 -14.47 1.49 -11.89
N ILE A 202 -13.36 1.76 -11.18
CA ILE A 202 -12.05 2.17 -11.76
C ILE A 202 -10.91 1.36 -11.14
N LEU A 203 -9.78 1.26 -11.85
CA LEU A 203 -8.52 0.81 -11.26
C LEU A 203 -7.67 2.03 -10.85
N VAL A 204 -7.10 2.00 -9.65
CA VAL A 204 -6.28 3.09 -9.10
C VAL A 204 -4.93 2.55 -8.65
N CYS A 205 -3.85 3.17 -9.11
CA CYS A 205 -2.52 3.02 -8.53
C CYS A 205 -2.22 4.21 -7.62
N PRO A 206 -2.01 4.00 -6.31
CA PRO A 206 -2.08 5.08 -5.33
C PRO A 206 -0.73 5.81 -5.11
N GLY A 207 0.33 5.47 -5.83
CA GLY A 207 1.63 6.17 -5.73
C GLY A 207 2.90 5.32 -5.85
N ASN A 208 2.82 4.05 -6.26
CA ASN A 208 3.99 3.16 -6.45
C ASN A 208 4.17 2.68 -7.90
N GLY A 209 3.78 3.53 -8.85
CA GLY A 209 4.01 3.32 -10.27
C GLY A 209 5.46 3.57 -10.63
N LEU A 210 6.10 2.57 -11.23
CA LEU A 210 7.44 2.69 -11.80
C LEU A 210 7.33 3.25 -13.22
N CYS A 211 8.21 4.19 -13.58
CA CYS A 211 8.43 4.64 -14.95
C CYS A 211 9.89 4.41 -15.35
N THR A 212 10.12 3.72 -16.47
CA THR A 212 11.46 3.50 -17.04
C THR A 212 11.54 3.97 -18.49
N ASP A 213 12.67 4.57 -18.85
CA ASP A 213 13.07 4.73 -20.25
C ASP A 213 13.93 3.51 -20.65
N ALA A 214 13.53 2.81 -21.70
CA ALA A 214 14.16 1.60 -22.19
C ALA A 214 14.67 1.78 -23.63
N ILE A 215 15.97 1.51 -23.82
CA ILE A 215 16.66 1.59 -25.12
C ILE A 215 17.14 0.21 -25.53
N VAL A 216 16.66 -0.28 -26.68
CA VAL A 216 17.06 -1.53 -27.33
C VAL A 216 18.13 -1.22 -28.39
N TYR A 217 19.34 -1.73 -28.19
CA TYR A 217 20.43 -1.58 -29.16
C TYR A 217 20.39 -2.68 -30.23
N ASP A 218 20.99 -2.42 -31.40
CA ASP A 218 21.05 -3.37 -32.55
C ASP A 218 21.63 -4.76 -32.23
N ASN A 219 22.34 -4.91 -31.11
CA ASN A 219 22.88 -6.18 -30.62
C ASN A 219 21.93 -6.93 -29.66
N GLY A 220 20.68 -6.48 -29.52
CA GLY A 220 19.68 -7.05 -28.61
C GLY A 220 19.96 -6.75 -27.12
N LYS A 221 20.89 -5.83 -26.81
CA LYS A 221 21.08 -5.35 -25.44
C LYS A 221 20.04 -4.28 -25.13
N GLU A 222 19.50 -4.33 -23.92
CA GLU A 222 18.63 -3.30 -23.37
C GLU A 222 19.35 -2.49 -22.28
N THR A 223 18.95 -1.24 -22.11
CA THR A 223 19.28 -0.42 -20.93
C THR A 223 18.04 0.28 -20.44
N ASP A 224 17.66 -0.03 -19.20
CA ASP A 224 16.56 0.61 -18.49
C ASP A 224 17.10 1.69 -17.56
N VAL A 225 16.52 2.88 -17.63
CA VAL A 225 16.80 3.99 -16.71
C VAL A 225 15.52 4.28 -15.95
N ASN A 226 15.56 4.13 -14.62
CA ASN A 226 14.45 4.53 -13.75
C ASN A 226 14.28 6.06 -13.82
N VAL A 227 13.09 6.50 -14.20
CA VAL A 227 12.69 7.92 -14.25
C VAL A 227 12.06 8.31 -12.91
N TYR A 228 11.21 7.44 -12.36
CA TYR A 228 10.61 7.57 -11.02
C TYR A 228 9.93 6.26 -10.57
N ASP A 229 9.74 6.09 -9.27
CA ASP A 229 9.09 4.94 -8.61
C ASP A 229 7.88 5.30 -7.72
N ASP A 230 7.51 6.58 -7.68
CA ASP A 230 6.41 7.18 -6.91
C ASP A 230 5.18 7.58 -7.78
N GLY A 231 5.02 6.97 -8.95
CA GLY A 231 3.94 7.29 -9.90
C GLY A 231 2.55 6.89 -9.39
N SER A 232 1.51 7.63 -9.76
CA SER A 232 0.11 7.25 -9.50
C SER A 232 -0.72 7.36 -10.77
N CYS A 233 -1.80 6.58 -10.87
CA CYS A 233 -2.69 6.67 -12.01
C CYS A 233 -4.12 6.23 -11.69
N GLU A 234 -5.05 6.63 -12.54
CA GLU A 234 -6.40 6.09 -12.62
C GLU A 234 -6.63 5.52 -14.02
N LEU A 235 -7.29 4.36 -14.09
CA LEU A 235 -7.73 3.73 -15.32
C LEU A 235 -9.25 3.64 -15.31
N VAL A 236 -9.88 4.29 -16.28
CA VAL A 236 -11.32 4.53 -16.32
C VAL A 236 -11.89 3.93 -17.59
N LEU A 237 -12.59 2.80 -17.48
CA LEU A 237 -13.31 2.16 -18.58
C LEU A 237 -14.75 2.67 -18.62
N ARG A 238 -15.18 3.31 -19.72
CA ARG A 238 -16.57 3.72 -19.96
C ARG A 238 -16.94 3.47 -21.42
N ASP A 239 -18.14 2.93 -21.66
CA ASP A 239 -18.68 2.68 -23.00
C ASP A 239 -17.75 1.89 -23.94
N GLY A 240 -16.93 0.99 -23.37
CA GLY A 240 -15.93 0.20 -24.10
C GLY A 240 -14.59 0.91 -24.38
N VAL A 241 -14.44 2.16 -23.94
CA VAL A 241 -13.22 2.96 -24.06
C VAL A 241 -12.49 3.02 -22.72
N LEU A 242 -11.22 2.64 -22.71
CA LEU A 242 -10.35 2.80 -21.54
C LEU A 242 -9.58 4.13 -21.64
N LYS A 243 -9.60 4.92 -20.57
CA LYS A 243 -8.79 6.15 -20.42
C LYS A 243 -7.75 5.96 -19.33
N TRP A 244 -6.55 6.47 -19.55
CA TRP A 244 -5.43 6.41 -18.62
C TRP A 244 -5.05 7.81 -18.14
N TYR A 245 -5.31 8.07 -16.86
CA TYR A 245 -4.92 9.30 -16.20
C TYR A 245 -3.66 9.00 -15.38
N ASP A 246 -2.49 9.09 -16.01
CA ASP A 246 -1.24 9.24 -15.27
C ASP A 246 -1.28 10.55 -14.49
N ASN A 247 -1.06 10.47 -13.18
CA ASN A 247 -1.15 11.63 -12.32
C ASN A 247 0.14 12.45 -12.26
N LYS A 248 1.29 11.89 -12.65
CA LYS A 248 2.61 12.50 -12.50
C LYS A 248 3.06 13.31 -13.73
N ASP A 249 3.22 12.66 -14.88
CA ASP A 249 3.67 13.32 -16.13
C ASP A 249 2.49 13.78 -17.01
N LYS A 250 1.27 13.31 -16.71
CA LYS A 250 0.07 13.39 -17.56
C LYS A 250 0.24 12.69 -18.91
N ALA A 251 1.05 11.62 -18.95
CA ALA A 251 1.40 10.92 -20.18
C ALA A 251 0.18 10.41 -20.96
N GLY A 252 -0.82 9.83 -20.27
CA GLY A 252 -2.05 9.32 -20.89
C GLY A 252 -3.14 10.35 -21.20
N GLN A 253 -2.88 11.65 -21.00
CA GLN A 253 -3.90 12.70 -21.14
C GLN A 253 -4.53 12.68 -22.54
N ASP A 254 -5.86 12.76 -22.58
CA ASP A 254 -6.71 12.72 -23.78
C ASP A 254 -6.57 11.45 -24.65
N MET A 255 -5.89 10.41 -24.17
CA MET A 255 -5.78 9.13 -24.87
C MET A 255 -7.01 8.23 -24.63
N GLU A 256 -7.50 7.65 -25.71
CA GLU A 256 -8.61 6.70 -25.71
C GLU A 256 -8.11 5.35 -26.24
N PHE A 257 -8.13 4.33 -25.39
CA PHE A 257 -7.65 2.99 -25.70
C PHE A 257 -8.83 2.05 -25.97
N LEU A 258 -8.67 1.20 -26.98
CA LEU A 258 -9.65 0.18 -27.38
C LEU A 258 -9.03 -1.21 -27.25
N LYS A 259 -9.88 -2.22 -27.07
CA LYS A 259 -9.50 -3.63 -26.88
C LYS A 259 -9.31 -4.37 -28.20
#